data_AF-A0A519VA16-F1
#
_entry.id   AF-A0A519VA16-F1
#
_cell.length_a   1.000
_cell.length_b   1.000
_cell.length_c   1.000
_cell.angle_alpha   90.00
_cell.angle_beta   90.00
_cell.angle_gamma   90.00
#
_symmetry.space_group_name_H-M   'P 1'
#
loop_
_entity.id
_entity.type
_entity.pdbx_description
1 polymer ?
#
loop_
_entity_poly.entity_id
_entity_poly.type
_entity_poly.pdbx_seq_one_letter_code
_entity_poly.pdbx_strand_id
1 'polypeptide(L)'
;HDLQDERVAALKASLLKKYGVASEKELPVSVAGATMAEGEAYSSKVYQQHFAALTRTYERQNALSTWAGWLNPYQAIRPLSMGLAGSDFAHYVHFQQAAEAYRYRLVQHLNGLQTRMGYGDKERRLDAATWRAIPVFTYQAPPLGWALGYLLLPTLALLAWALGLCWLGMKVVDRSATG
;
A
#
# COMPACT_ATOMS: atom_id res chain seq x y z
N HIS A 1 -15.03 9.28 -30.10
CA HIS A 1 -14.06 10.18 -29.45
C HIS A 1 -13.72 9.59 -28.09
N ASP A 2 -12.43 9.51 -27.76
CA ASP A 2 -11.91 8.95 -26.51
C ASP A 2 -11.77 10.06 -25.46
N LEU A 3 -12.20 9.80 -24.22
CA LEU A 3 -12.09 10.73 -23.09
C LEU A 3 -10.62 11.08 -22.79
N GLN A 4 -9.69 10.19 -23.14
CA GLN A 4 -8.26 10.45 -23.00
C GLN A 4 -7.82 11.61 -23.90
N ASP A 5 -8.25 11.62 -25.16
CA ASP A 5 -7.90 12.67 -26.13
C ASP A 5 -8.39 14.05 -25.69
N GLU A 6 -9.60 14.13 -25.12
CA GLU A 6 -10.17 15.37 -24.60
C GLU A 6 -9.34 15.94 -23.43
N ARG A 7 -8.88 15.06 -22.51
CA ARG A 7 -8.04 15.47 -21.38
C ARG A 7 -6.67 15.97 -21.82
N VAL A 8 -6.05 15.30 -22.80
CA VAL A 8 -4.77 15.75 -23.38
C VAL A 8 -4.93 17.12 -24.04
N ALA A 9 -6.00 17.30 -24.83
CA ALA A 9 -6.29 18.57 -25.48
C ALA A 9 -6.51 19.71 -24.47
N ALA A 10 -7.29 19.45 -23.40
CA ALA A 10 -7.51 20.41 -22.33
C ALA A 10 -6.23 20.75 -21.58
N LEU A 11 -5.39 19.76 -21.27
CA LEU A 11 -4.09 19.97 -20.63
C LEU A 11 -3.18 20.83 -21.50
N LYS A 12 -3.06 20.51 -22.79
CA LYS A 12 -2.28 21.30 -23.75
C LYS A 12 -2.77 22.75 -23.81
N ALA A 13 -4.07 22.96 -23.95
CA ALA A 13 -4.65 24.31 -23.97
C ALA A 13 -4.34 25.09 -22.67
N SER A 14 -4.41 24.41 -21.52
CA SER A 14 -4.06 25.03 -20.22
C SER A 14 -2.57 25.43 -20.15
N LEU A 15 -1.67 24.62 -20.70
CA LEU A 15 -0.24 24.90 -20.75
C LEU A 15 0.07 26.07 -21.69
N LEU A 16 -0.49 26.09 -22.90
CA LEU A 16 -0.34 27.20 -23.84
C LEU A 16 -0.80 28.52 -23.21
N LYS A 17 -1.96 28.52 -22.56
CA LYS A 17 -2.48 29.68 -21.84
C LYS A 17 -1.58 30.09 -20.67
N LYS A 18 -1.07 29.13 -19.89
CA LYS A 18 -0.19 29.40 -18.74
C LYS A 18 1.12 30.07 -19.14
N TYR A 19 1.70 29.67 -20.28
CA TYR A 19 2.96 30.22 -20.78
C TYR A 19 2.78 31.37 -21.79
N GLY A 20 1.54 31.70 -22.19
CA GLY A 20 1.25 32.78 -23.11
C GLY A 20 1.75 32.55 -24.54
N VAL A 21 1.86 31.28 -24.96
CA VAL A 21 2.40 30.90 -26.27
C VAL A 21 1.32 30.36 -27.20
N ALA A 22 1.52 30.52 -28.50
CA ALA A 22 0.53 30.13 -29.51
C ALA A 22 0.70 28.67 -29.98
N SER A 23 1.89 28.10 -29.81
CA SER A 23 2.20 26.74 -30.27
C SER A 23 2.92 25.91 -29.22
N GLU A 24 2.78 24.58 -29.32
CA GLU A 24 3.46 23.63 -28.44
C GLU A 24 4.99 23.73 -28.54
N LYS A 25 5.50 24.18 -29.69
CA LYS A 25 6.94 24.31 -29.94
C LYS A 25 7.61 25.38 -29.11
N GLU A 26 6.83 26.38 -28.69
CA GLU A 26 7.27 27.50 -27.86
C GLU A 26 7.18 27.18 -26.36
N LEU A 27 6.63 26.01 -25.99
CA LEU A 27 6.52 25.65 -24.59
C LEU A 27 7.89 25.30 -24.00
N PRO A 28 8.24 25.87 -22.82
CA PRO A 28 9.44 25.47 -22.09
C PRO A 28 9.30 24.10 -21.43
N VAL A 29 8.14 23.44 -21.57
CA VAL A 29 7.83 22.13 -21.01
C VAL A 29 7.28 21.19 -22.07
N SER A 30 7.55 19.89 -21.92
CA SER A 30 7.01 18.84 -22.77
C SER A 30 5.55 18.55 -22.41
N VAL A 31 4.63 18.70 -23.37
CA VAL A 31 3.22 18.30 -23.20
C VAL A 31 3.10 16.81 -22.96
N ALA A 32 3.94 15.99 -23.62
CA ALA A 32 3.98 14.55 -23.41
C ALA A 32 4.36 14.19 -21.97
N GLY A 33 5.42 14.79 -21.43
CA GLY A 33 5.83 14.58 -20.03
C GLY A 33 4.74 15.00 -19.04
N ALA A 34 4.10 16.15 -19.28
CA ALA A 34 2.99 16.63 -18.43
C ALA A 34 1.78 15.68 -18.50
N THR A 35 1.47 15.17 -19.70
CA THR A 35 0.38 14.21 -19.91
C THR A 35 0.64 12.90 -19.18
N MET A 36 1.89 12.40 -19.22
CA MET A 36 2.28 11.21 -18.47
C MET A 36 2.17 11.42 -16.95
N ALA A 37 2.54 12.59 -16.44
CA ALA A 37 2.41 12.92 -15.01
C ALA A 37 0.95 12.92 -14.54
N GLU A 38 0.05 13.55 -15.30
CA GLU A 38 -1.39 13.57 -15.02
C GLU A 38 -2.02 12.18 -15.17
N GLY A 39 -1.63 11.44 -16.21
CA GLY A 39 -2.06 10.06 -16.43
C GLY A 39 -1.67 9.15 -15.27
N GLU A 40 -0.44 9.26 -14.78
CA GLU A 40 0.05 8.53 -13.61
C GLU A 40 -0.69 8.91 -12.33
N ALA A 41 -1.00 10.19 -12.13
CA ALA A 41 -1.77 10.64 -10.97
C ALA A 41 -3.19 10.07 -10.97
N TYR A 42 -3.83 10.06 -12.14
CA TYR A 42 -5.16 9.48 -12.29
C TYR A 42 -5.16 7.96 -12.12
N SER A 43 -4.24 7.25 -12.78
CA SER A 43 -4.15 5.78 -12.69
C SER A 43 -3.83 5.33 -11.27
N SER A 44 -2.91 6.00 -10.58
CA SER A 44 -2.56 5.71 -9.18
C SER A 44 -3.74 5.94 -8.24
N LYS A 45 -4.54 6.98 -8.48
CA LYS A 45 -5.77 7.22 -7.70
C LYS A 45 -6.78 6.09 -7.87
N VAL A 46 -7.02 5.64 -9.11
CA VAL A 46 -7.92 4.51 -9.40
C VAL A 46 -7.39 3.24 -8.76
N TYR A 47 -6.09 2.96 -8.88
CA TYR A 47 -5.44 1.82 -8.24
C TYR A 47 -5.66 1.83 -6.72
N GLN A 48 -5.40 2.97 -6.04
CA GLN A 48 -5.58 3.09 -4.59
C GLN A 48 -7.04 2.85 -4.17
N GLN A 49 -8.02 3.27 -4.95
CA GLN A 49 -9.44 3.02 -4.67
C GLN A 49 -9.75 1.51 -4.71
N HIS A 50 -9.32 0.82 -5.76
CA HIS A 50 -9.53 -0.62 -5.89
C HIS A 50 -8.75 -1.42 -4.85
N PHE A 51 -7.50 -1.03 -4.58
CA PHE A 51 -6.68 -1.65 -3.54
C PHE A 51 -7.36 -1.50 -2.16
N ALA A 52 -7.86 -0.31 -1.82
CA ALA A 52 -8.58 -0.09 -0.57
C ALA A 52 -9.86 -0.94 -0.46
N ALA A 53 -10.61 -1.10 -1.55
CA ALA A 53 -11.80 -1.96 -1.57
C ALA A 53 -11.43 -3.44 -1.35
N LEU A 54 -10.36 -3.91 -1.99
CA LEU A 54 -9.85 -5.26 -1.83
C LEU A 54 -9.34 -5.51 -0.40
N THR A 55 -8.56 -4.58 0.15
CA THR A 55 -8.07 -4.62 1.53
C THR A 55 -9.21 -4.74 2.52
N ARG A 56 -10.26 -3.92 2.40
CA ARG A 56 -11.45 -4.00 3.27
C ARG A 56 -12.14 -5.37 3.21
N THR A 57 -12.13 -6.01 2.05
CA THR A 57 -12.72 -7.34 1.88
C THR A 57 -11.91 -8.39 2.65
N TYR A 58 -10.59 -8.38 2.50
CA TYR A 58 -9.71 -9.29 3.24
C TYR A 58 -9.71 -9.02 4.76
N GLU A 59 -9.78 -7.75 5.19
CA GLU A 59 -9.91 -7.40 6.60
C GLU A 59 -11.17 -8.02 7.22
N ARG A 60 -12.31 -7.99 6.52
CA ARG A 60 -13.55 -8.65 6.98
C ARG A 60 -13.38 -10.17 7.07
N GLN A 61 -12.73 -10.79 6.09
CA GLN A 61 -12.46 -12.24 6.11
C GLN A 61 -11.52 -12.64 7.25
N ASN A 62 -10.49 -11.83 7.53
CA ASN A 62 -9.58 -12.06 8.65
C ASN A 62 -10.26 -11.83 10.01
N ALA A 63 -11.18 -10.87 10.11
CA ALA A 63 -11.96 -10.66 11.32
C ALA A 63 -12.79 -11.91 11.67
N LEU A 64 -13.45 -12.52 10.68
CA LEU A 64 -14.18 -13.79 10.88
C LEU A 64 -13.24 -14.91 11.36
N SER A 65 -12.05 -15.02 10.75
CA SER A 65 -11.04 -16.01 11.16
C SER A 65 -10.56 -15.78 12.60
N THR A 66 -10.44 -14.52 13.01
CA THR A 66 -10.04 -14.13 14.37
C THR A 66 -11.13 -14.51 15.38
N TRP A 67 -12.40 -14.25 15.06
CA TRP A 67 -13.53 -14.64 15.91
C TRP A 67 -13.70 -16.16 16.02
N ALA A 68 -13.42 -16.91 14.95
CA ALA A 68 -13.41 -18.37 14.99
C ALA A 68 -12.39 -18.95 15.99
N GLY A 69 -11.33 -18.19 16.33
CA GLY A 69 -10.35 -18.54 17.36
C GLY A 69 -10.94 -18.73 18.77
N TRP A 70 -12.10 -18.11 19.05
CA TRP A 70 -12.82 -18.31 20.30
C TRP A 70 -13.51 -19.68 20.39
N LEU A 71 -13.90 -20.25 19.24
CA LEU A 71 -14.52 -21.56 19.15
C LEU A 71 -13.49 -22.69 18.97
N ASN A 72 -12.34 -22.39 18.37
CA ASN A 72 -11.28 -23.35 18.12
C ASN A 72 -9.90 -22.72 18.41
N PRO A 73 -9.15 -23.23 19.41
CA PRO A 73 -7.86 -22.65 19.81
C PRO A 73 -6.82 -22.72 18.69
N TYR A 74 -6.89 -23.73 17.82
CA TYR A 74 -5.98 -23.86 16.68
C TYR A 74 -6.10 -22.67 15.71
N GLN A 75 -7.31 -22.12 15.59
CA GLN A 75 -7.60 -20.97 14.73
C GLN A 75 -7.03 -19.66 15.28
N ALA A 76 -6.78 -19.56 16.59
CA ALA A 76 -6.17 -18.38 17.21
C ALA A 76 -4.63 -18.37 17.12
N ILE A 77 -3.98 -19.53 16.99
CA ILE A 77 -2.50 -19.64 16.89
C ILE A 77 -1.99 -19.00 15.59
N ARG A 78 -2.68 -19.25 14.48
CA ARG A 78 -2.26 -18.79 13.15
C ARG A 78 -2.13 -17.25 13.05
N PRO A 79 -3.15 -16.43 13.38
CA PRO A 79 -3.02 -14.98 13.30
C PRO A 79 -1.99 -14.42 14.29
N LEU A 80 -1.83 -15.03 15.48
CA LEU A 80 -0.81 -14.63 16.45
C LEU A 80 0.61 -14.86 15.90
N SER A 81 0.88 -16.05 15.36
CA SER A 81 2.18 -16.39 14.77
C SER A 81 2.53 -15.49 13.59
N MET A 82 1.60 -15.31 12.65
CA MET A 82 1.82 -14.47 11.47
C MET A 82 2.06 -13.00 11.85
N GLY A 83 1.31 -12.47 12.83
CA GLY A 83 1.48 -11.08 13.26
C GLY A 83 2.79 -10.83 14.00
N LEU A 84 3.25 -11.77 14.83
CA LEU A 84 4.56 -11.69 15.48
C LEU A 84 5.71 -11.81 14.47
N ALA A 85 5.54 -12.63 13.43
CA ALA A 85 6.52 -12.78 12.35
C ALA A 85 6.47 -11.65 11.31
N GLY A 86 5.55 -10.70 11.43
CA GLY A 86 5.36 -9.64 10.43
C GLY A 86 4.93 -10.13 9.05
N SER A 87 4.36 -11.34 8.99
CA SER A 87 3.91 -12.00 7.75
C SER A 87 2.38 -12.04 7.62
N ASP A 88 1.68 -11.33 8.50
CA ASP A 88 0.23 -11.18 8.43
C ASP A 88 -0.21 -10.25 7.29
N PHE A 89 -1.52 -10.21 7.08
CA PHE A 89 -2.12 -9.37 6.05
C PHE A 89 -1.94 -7.87 6.33
N ALA A 90 -1.89 -7.45 7.60
CA ALA A 90 -1.74 -6.05 7.95
C ALA A 90 -0.33 -5.54 7.56
N HIS A 91 0.71 -6.32 7.87
CA HIS A 91 2.08 -6.04 7.46
C HIS A 91 2.24 -6.06 5.93
N TYR A 92 1.56 -7.00 5.25
CA TYR A 92 1.50 -7.01 3.78
C TYR A 92 0.92 -5.71 3.23
N VAL A 93 -0.24 -5.25 3.74
CA VAL A 93 -0.86 -4.00 3.31
C VAL A 93 0.05 -2.81 3.58
N HIS A 94 0.69 -2.75 4.75
CA HIS A 94 1.63 -1.70 5.10
C HIS A 94 2.81 -1.64 4.12
N PHE A 95 3.41 -2.79 3.81
CA PHE A 95 4.47 -2.88 2.80
C PHE A 95 4.01 -2.39 1.43
N GLN A 96 2.84 -2.86 0.97
CA GLN A 96 2.30 -2.50 -0.34
C GLN A 96 2.05 -0.99 -0.46
N GLN A 97 1.53 -0.35 0.59
CA GLN A 97 1.34 1.10 0.63
C GLN A 97 2.68 1.84 0.56
N ALA A 98 3.70 1.38 1.30
CA ALA A 98 5.03 1.98 1.27
C ALA A 98 5.70 1.84 -0.11
N ALA A 99 5.57 0.66 -0.72
CA ALA A 99 6.08 0.37 -2.06
C ALA A 99 5.37 1.21 -3.13
N GLU A 100 4.04 1.32 -3.06
CA GLU A 100 3.24 2.11 -4.00
C GLU A 100 3.54 3.61 -3.88
N ALA A 101 3.67 4.13 -2.65
CA ALA A 101 4.07 5.52 -2.44
C ALA A 101 5.47 5.82 -3.02
N TYR A 102 6.41 4.89 -2.89
CA TYR A 102 7.72 4.99 -3.53
C TYR A 102 7.61 4.96 -5.06
N ARG A 103 6.90 3.97 -5.62
CA ARG A 103 6.68 3.80 -7.06
C ARG A 103 6.08 5.06 -7.68
N TYR A 104 5.02 5.60 -7.07
CA TYR A 104 4.37 6.81 -7.52
C TYR A 104 5.34 8.01 -7.53
N ARG A 105 6.08 8.23 -6.44
CA ARG A 105 7.07 9.33 -6.38
C ARG A 105 8.17 9.18 -7.43
N LEU A 106 8.64 7.95 -7.65
CA LEU A 106 9.64 7.66 -8.68
C LEU A 106 9.12 8.00 -10.07
N VAL A 107 7.93 7.50 -10.44
CA VAL A 107 7.34 7.78 -11.77
C VAL A 107 7.06 9.26 -11.95
N GLN A 108 6.53 9.94 -10.93
CA GLN A 108 6.32 11.40 -10.98
C GLN A 108 7.63 12.17 -11.14
N HIS A 109 8.70 11.75 -10.46
CA HIS A 109 10.02 12.35 -10.64
C HIS A 109 10.50 12.20 -12.09
N LEU A 110 10.41 10.98 -12.65
CA LEU A 110 10.80 10.69 -14.04
C LEU A 110 9.96 11.49 -15.05
N ASN A 111 8.64 11.54 -14.87
CA ASN A 111 7.75 12.35 -15.69
C ASN A 111 8.06 13.85 -15.57
N GLY A 112 8.47 14.31 -14.38
CA GLY A 112 8.92 15.67 -14.15
C GLY A 112 10.25 16.00 -14.84
N LEU A 113 11.18 15.05 -14.94
CA LEU A 113 12.39 15.20 -15.76
C LEU A 113 12.03 15.30 -17.24
N GLN A 114 11.16 14.41 -17.73
CA GLN A 114 10.67 14.44 -19.12
C GLN A 114 9.94 15.75 -19.44
N THR A 115 9.13 16.25 -18.51
CA THR A 115 8.41 17.53 -18.65
C THR A 115 9.38 18.70 -18.79
N ARG A 116 10.48 18.72 -18.04
CA ARG A 116 11.48 19.80 -18.07
C ARG A 116 12.36 19.81 -19.31
N MET A 117 12.36 18.74 -20.11
CA MET A 117 13.15 18.68 -21.33
C MET A 117 12.61 19.61 -22.44
N GLY A 118 11.35 20.08 -22.32
CA GLY A 118 10.72 21.00 -23.26
C GLY A 118 10.25 20.34 -24.55
N TYR A 119 9.97 21.15 -25.56
CA TYR A 119 9.72 20.68 -26.93
C TYR A 119 11.04 20.55 -27.70
N GLY A 120 11.44 19.32 -28.07
CA GLY A 120 12.66 19.05 -28.84
C GLY A 120 13.64 18.09 -28.16
N ASP A 121 14.71 17.77 -28.88
CA ASP A 121 15.79 16.80 -28.58
C ASP A 121 15.38 15.62 -27.68
N LYS A 122 14.75 14.62 -28.31
CA LYS A 122 14.38 13.35 -27.66
C LYS A 122 15.60 12.54 -27.21
N GLU A 123 16.80 12.88 -27.67
CA GLU A 123 18.04 12.18 -27.36
C GLU A 123 18.85 12.85 -26.24
N ARG A 124 18.32 13.93 -25.64
CA ARG A 124 18.98 14.64 -24.55
C ARG A 124 19.31 13.68 -23.40
N ARG A 125 20.60 13.50 -23.16
CA ARG A 125 21.12 12.68 -22.06
C ARG A 125 21.25 13.51 -20.80
N LEU A 126 20.74 12.98 -19.70
CA LEU A 126 20.89 13.56 -18.37
C LEU A 126 22.17 13.05 -17.71
N ASP A 127 22.85 13.93 -16.97
CA ASP A 127 24.08 13.58 -16.26
C ASP A 127 23.83 12.52 -15.17
N ALA A 128 24.88 11.75 -14.86
CA ALA A 128 24.90 10.74 -13.82
C ALA A 128 24.45 11.27 -12.44
N ALA A 129 24.72 12.55 -12.13
CA ALA A 129 24.24 13.18 -10.90
C ALA A 129 22.69 13.15 -10.77
N THR A 130 21.96 13.27 -11.89
CA THR A 130 20.49 13.23 -11.90
C THR A 130 19.98 11.87 -11.42
N TRP A 131 20.59 10.79 -11.90
CA TRP A 131 20.20 9.43 -11.55
C TRP A 131 20.58 9.06 -10.12
N ARG A 132 21.73 9.56 -9.63
CA ARG A 132 22.17 9.35 -8.23
C ARG A 132 21.30 10.07 -7.20
N ALA A 133 20.60 11.13 -7.60
CA ALA A 133 19.71 11.87 -6.71
C ALA A 133 18.37 11.13 -6.45
N ILE A 134 18.06 10.08 -7.20
CA ILE A 134 16.84 9.29 -7.01
C ILE A 134 17.02 8.43 -5.73
N PRO A 135 16.15 8.59 -4.72
CA PRO A 135 16.27 7.81 -3.49
C PRO A 135 16.02 6.33 -3.78
N VAL A 136 16.75 5.44 -3.10
CA VAL A 136 16.50 3.99 -3.14
C VAL A 136 15.33 3.64 -2.23
N PHE A 137 14.52 2.65 -2.60
CA PHE A 137 13.47 2.14 -1.73
C PHE A 137 14.07 1.44 -0.51
N THR A 138 13.76 1.98 0.67
CA THR A 138 14.09 1.35 1.96
C THR A 138 12.81 1.14 2.75
N TYR A 139 12.41 -0.11 2.93
CA TYR A 139 11.22 -0.44 3.70
C TYR A 139 11.48 -0.29 5.21
N GLN A 140 10.63 0.47 5.88
CA GLN A 140 10.61 0.58 7.33
C GLN A 140 9.43 -0.24 7.85
N ALA A 141 9.71 -1.41 8.41
CA ALA A 141 8.68 -2.24 9.02
C ALA A 141 8.06 -1.50 10.24
N PRO A 142 6.74 -1.64 10.46
CA PRO A 142 6.10 -1.03 11.61
C PRO A 142 6.64 -1.64 12.91
N PRO A 143 6.69 -0.87 14.01
CA PRO A 143 7.15 -1.40 15.29
C PRO A 143 6.16 -2.42 15.86
N LEU A 144 6.61 -3.27 16.77
CA LEU A 144 5.76 -4.27 17.43
C LEU A 144 4.51 -3.65 18.08
N GLY A 145 4.63 -2.44 18.64
CA GLY A 145 3.51 -1.71 19.24
C GLY A 145 2.35 -1.42 18.27
N TRP A 146 2.64 -1.26 16.98
CA TRP A 146 1.61 -1.14 15.93
C TRP A 146 0.86 -2.47 15.72
N ALA A 147 1.58 -3.59 15.78
CA ALA A 147 1.00 -4.92 15.60
C ALA A 147 0.10 -5.35 16.77
N LEU A 148 0.30 -4.82 17.98
CA LEU A 148 -0.46 -5.22 19.18
C LEU A 148 -1.98 -5.12 19.02
N GLY A 149 -2.48 -4.15 18.23
CA GLY A 149 -3.91 -4.01 17.96
C GLY A 149 -4.52 -5.23 17.26
N TYR A 150 -3.73 -5.92 16.43
CA TYR A 150 -4.13 -7.13 15.72
C TYR A 150 -3.91 -8.41 16.55
N LEU A 151 -3.01 -8.36 17.52
CA LEU A 151 -2.62 -9.52 18.34
C LEU A 151 -3.51 -9.70 19.59
N LEU A 152 -4.19 -8.64 20.04
CA LEU A 152 -4.96 -8.67 21.29
C LEU A 152 -6.04 -9.75 21.31
N LEU A 153 -6.91 -9.79 20.29
CA LEU A 153 -8.02 -10.75 20.23
C LEU A 153 -7.54 -12.22 20.15
N PRO A 154 -6.60 -12.59 19.26
CA PRO A 154 -6.02 -13.93 19.24
C PRO A 154 -5.39 -14.32 20.57
N THR A 155 -4.69 -13.40 21.22
CA THR A 155 -4.04 -13.64 22.51
C THR A 155 -5.06 -13.90 23.61
N LEU A 156 -6.13 -13.08 23.69
CA LEU A 156 -7.21 -13.28 24.65
C LEU A 156 -7.94 -14.60 24.43
N ALA A 157 -8.20 -14.99 23.17
CA ALA A 157 -8.81 -16.28 22.85
C ALA A 157 -7.93 -17.44 23.33
N LEU A 158 -6.62 -17.39 23.10
CA LEU A 158 -5.70 -18.42 23.58
C LEU A 158 -5.59 -18.46 25.11
N LEU A 159 -5.58 -17.31 25.77
CA LEU A 159 -5.61 -17.24 27.23
C LEU A 159 -6.90 -17.84 27.81
N ALA A 160 -8.06 -17.56 27.19
CA ALA A 160 -9.33 -18.15 27.59
C ALA A 160 -9.32 -19.68 27.46
N TRP A 161 -8.77 -20.20 26.36
CA TRP A 161 -8.59 -21.64 26.16
C TRP A 161 -7.61 -22.24 27.16
N ALA A 162 -6.47 -21.60 27.42
CA ALA A 162 -5.49 -22.07 28.40
C ALA A 162 -6.12 -22.18 29.80
N LEU A 163 -6.83 -21.13 30.25
CA LEU A 163 -7.53 -21.12 31.53
C LEU A 163 -8.64 -22.18 31.59
N GLY A 164 -9.42 -22.32 30.52
CA GLY A 164 -10.48 -23.33 30.42
C GLY A 164 -9.94 -24.76 30.50
N LEU A 165 -8.84 -25.04 29.80
CA LEU A 165 -8.17 -26.35 29.82
C LEU A 165 -7.53 -26.65 31.19
N CYS A 166 -6.87 -25.67 31.81
CA CYS A 166 -6.34 -25.82 33.16
C CYS A 166 -7.46 -26.11 34.17
N TRP A 167 -8.58 -25.39 34.10
CA TRP A 167 -9.73 -25.60 34.98
C TRP A 167 -10.36 -26.99 34.80
N LEU A 168 -10.57 -27.42 33.55
CA LEU A 168 -11.04 -28.77 33.23
C LEU A 168 -10.06 -29.84 33.75
N GLY A 169 -8.76 -29.64 33.56
CA GLY A 169 -7.72 -30.54 34.06
C GLY A 169 -7.79 -30.71 35.58
N MET A 170 -7.87 -29.60 36.32
CA MET A 170 -8.04 -29.63 37.78
C MET A 170 -9.30 -30.39 38.19
N LYS A 171 -10.44 -30.15 37.52
CA LYS A 171 -11.70 -30.86 37.79
C LYS A 171 -11.63 -32.37 37.54
N VAL A 172 -10.87 -32.80 36.53
CA VAL A 172 -10.67 -34.22 36.24
C VAL A 172 -9.81 -34.86 37.34
N VAL A 173 -8.73 -34.19 37.77
CA VAL A 173 -7.86 -34.66 38.85
C VAL A 173 -8.64 -34.82 40.16
N ASP A 174 -9.43 -33.82 40.54
CA ASP A 174 -10.25 -33.85 41.76
C ASP A 174 -11.23 -35.03 41.77
N ARG A 175 -11.89 -35.31 40.63
CA ARG A 175 -12.80 -36.46 40.47
C ARG A 175 -12.08 -37.80 40.55
N SER A 176 -10.87 -37.90 40.00
CA SER A 176 -10.08 -39.14 40.09
C SER A 176 -9.52 -39.41 41.49
N ALA A 177 -9.36 -38.37 42.32
CA ALA A 177 -8.87 -38.50 43.69
C ALA A 177 -9.97 -38.85 44.72
N THR A 178 -11.25 -38.76 44.34
CA THR A 178 -12.41 -39.01 45.22
C THR A 178 -13.18 -40.30 44.87
N GLY A 179 -12.69 -41.10 43.91
CA GLY A 179 -13.28 -42.37 43.48
C GLY A 179 -12.45 -43.59 43.87
#